data_AF-A0A2P2IA06-F1
#
_entry.id   AF-A0A2P2IA06-F1
#
_cell.length_a   1.000
_cell.length_b   1.000
_cell.length_c   1.000
_cell.angle_alpha   90.00
_cell.angle_beta   90.00
_cell.angle_gamma   90.00
#
_symmetry.space_group_name_H-M   'P 1'
#
loop_
_entity.id
_entity.type
_entity.pdbx_description
1 polymer ?
#
loop_
_entity_poly.entity_id
_entity_poly.type
_entity_poly.pdbx_seq_one_letter_code
_entity_poly.pdbx_strand_id
1 'polypeptide(L)'
;VVLADEDITTRVEPGNWRRLNTLAHYGVADSAIMALVPRPQCLQAPPPPSHHNHHHHQSHSALHQPRSLHATLNHSLSAKFNTCNTYSRSTAGSPVSPNLDFDNPGAPRNYYHLVKPIDHDSPLRASERTHKAIPEIFLTRLLSTKGTIQKFVDDCFRTILSHNSGLPPAIKWLFDLFDDAAKARGITDPEVVTSWKSNSLPLRFWVNFIKNPDFILDVHKSPTVDSCLSVIAQTFMDSCSTSEHRLGKDSPSNKLLFAKDMPHYRAQVRGFYQGIRDMQVVTDHDMASHLHQLSLSHLGHIDTVPALQELFHTYVLSYYPQILDTLAMDPECRSLHLAHKLDIVLCSLQEEPTSMC
;
A
#
# COMPACT_ATOMS: atom_id res chain seq x y z
N VAL A 1 -30.75 2.51 -25.82
CA VAL A 1 -29.85 1.38 -26.16
C VAL A 1 -28.85 1.24 -25.03
N VAL A 2 -28.62 0.04 -24.52
CA VAL A 2 -27.58 -0.19 -23.51
C VAL A 2 -26.27 -0.44 -24.25
N LEU A 3 -25.24 0.34 -23.94
CA LEU A 3 -23.91 0.16 -24.52
C LEU A 3 -23.09 -0.74 -23.60
N ALA A 4 -22.22 -1.58 -24.18
CA ALA A 4 -21.37 -2.48 -23.43
C ALA A 4 -19.99 -2.61 -24.11
N ASP A 5 -18.97 -2.99 -23.33
CA ASP A 5 -17.61 -3.21 -23.86
C ASP A 5 -17.58 -4.30 -24.95
N GLU A 6 -18.48 -5.28 -24.85
CA GLU A 6 -18.74 -6.34 -25.84
C GLU A 6 -20.26 -6.56 -25.97
N ASP A 7 -20.73 -6.57 -27.22
CA ASP A 7 -22.09 -6.96 -27.61
C ASP A 7 -22.12 -7.58 -29.02
N ILE A 8 -23.31 -7.84 -29.56
CA ILE A 8 -23.50 -8.41 -30.92
C ILE A 8 -22.91 -7.55 -32.05
N THR A 9 -22.61 -6.27 -31.78
CA THR A 9 -22.06 -5.34 -32.76
C THR A 9 -20.53 -5.29 -32.73
N THR A 10 -19.89 -5.98 -31.78
CA THR A 10 -18.43 -5.99 -31.59
C THR A 10 -17.70 -6.41 -32.86
N ARG A 11 -16.69 -5.63 -33.24
CA ARG A 11 -15.90 -5.90 -34.45
C ARG A 11 -14.92 -7.05 -34.18
N VAL A 12 -15.04 -8.11 -34.99
CA VAL A 12 -14.11 -9.24 -35.01
C VAL A 12 -13.19 -9.11 -36.21
N GLU A 13 -11.89 -9.18 -35.95
CA GLU A 13 -10.81 -9.05 -36.92
C GLU A 13 -10.12 -10.39 -37.22
N PRO A 14 -9.31 -10.47 -38.30
CA PRO A 14 -8.49 -11.64 -38.59
C PRO A 14 -7.65 -12.08 -37.38
N GLY A 15 -7.57 -13.40 -37.18
CA GLY A 15 -6.93 -14.01 -36.00
C GLY A 15 -7.82 -14.01 -34.75
N ASN A 16 -9.14 -13.89 -34.92
CA ASN A 16 -10.14 -13.87 -33.86
C ASN A 16 -9.91 -12.75 -32.83
N TRP A 17 -9.31 -11.64 -33.27
CA TRP A 17 -9.10 -10.46 -32.44
C TRP A 17 -10.41 -9.68 -32.31
N ARG A 18 -10.78 -9.33 -31.09
CA ARG A 18 -11.97 -8.51 -30.80
C ARG A 18 -11.54 -7.14 -30.29
N ARG A 19 -12.04 -6.09 -30.93
CA ARG A 19 -11.80 -4.72 -30.47
C ARG A 19 -12.90 -4.31 -29.50
N LEU A 20 -12.54 -3.85 -28.30
CA LEU A 20 -13.51 -3.32 -27.34
C LEU A 20 -14.29 -2.15 -27.94
N ASN A 21 -15.60 -2.14 -27.68
CA ASN A 21 -16.50 -1.11 -28.20
C ASN A 21 -16.18 0.25 -27.56
N THR A 22 -16.17 1.29 -28.39
CA THR A 22 -15.96 2.68 -27.96
C THR A 22 -17.20 3.51 -28.25
N LEU A 23 -17.31 4.71 -27.70
CA LEU A 23 -18.40 5.64 -28.07
C LEU A 23 -18.44 5.90 -29.58
N ALA A 24 -17.28 5.96 -30.24
CA ALA A 24 -17.18 6.12 -31.69
C ALA A 24 -17.68 4.89 -32.46
N HIS A 25 -17.54 3.69 -31.90
CA HIS A 25 -18.11 2.46 -32.50
C HIS A 25 -19.63 2.54 -32.60
N TYR A 26 -20.29 3.10 -31.58
CA TYR A 26 -21.73 3.31 -31.55
C TYR A 26 -22.20 4.60 -32.24
N GLY A 27 -21.30 5.40 -32.79
CA GLY A 27 -21.64 6.69 -33.42
C GLY A 27 -22.24 7.70 -32.44
N VAL A 28 -21.87 7.64 -31.15
CA VAL A 28 -22.36 8.58 -30.13
C VAL A 28 -21.85 9.98 -30.47
N ALA A 29 -22.78 10.90 -30.72
CA ALA A 29 -22.49 12.29 -31.05
C ALA A 29 -22.12 13.11 -29.80
N ASP A 30 -21.52 14.28 -30.04
CA ASP A 30 -21.30 15.25 -28.97
C ASP A 30 -22.63 15.64 -28.30
N SER A 31 -22.58 15.90 -26.99
CA SER A 31 -23.75 16.23 -26.17
C SER A 31 -24.87 15.17 -26.13
N ALA A 32 -24.58 13.90 -26.45
CA ALA A 32 -25.54 12.81 -26.31
C ALA A 32 -26.01 12.62 -24.86
N ILE A 33 -27.31 12.41 -24.67
CA ILE A 33 -27.90 12.14 -23.35
C ILE A 33 -27.71 10.66 -23.01
N MET A 34 -27.05 10.40 -21.88
CA MET A 34 -26.72 9.07 -21.39
C MET A 34 -27.28 8.88 -19.98
N ALA A 35 -27.67 7.67 -19.62
CA ALA A 35 -28.13 7.32 -18.29
C ALA A 35 -27.46 6.02 -17.82
N LEU A 36 -27.12 5.97 -16.54
CA LEU A 36 -26.69 4.73 -15.89
C LEU A 36 -27.93 3.94 -15.47
N VAL A 37 -27.98 2.67 -15.85
CA VAL A 37 -29.08 1.76 -15.51
C VAL A 37 -28.54 0.55 -14.75
N PRO A 38 -29.20 0.08 -13.68
CA PRO A 38 -28.82 -1.16 -13.01
C PRO A 38 -28.87 -2.34 -13.98
N ARG A 39 -27.89 -3.25 -13.88
CA ARG A 39 -27.90 -4.49 -14.66
C ARG A 39 -29.04 -5.39 -14.15
N PRO A 40 -29.98 -5.85 -15.00
CA PRO A 40 -31.16 -6.60 -14.57
C PRO A 40 -30.84 -7.89 -13.78
N GLN A 41 -29.69 -8.52 -14.04
CA GLN A 41 -29.23 -9.72 -13.33
C GLN A 41 -28.88 -9.48 -11.85
N CYS A 42 -28.58 -8.24 -11.44
CA CYS A 42 -28.28 -7.93 -10.04
C CYS A 42 -29.53 -7.93 -9.14
N LEU A 43 -30.74 -7.87 -9.73
CA LEU A 43 -32.02 -7.91 -9.03
C LEU A 43 -32.51 -9.34 -8.75
N GLN A 44 -31.82 -10.37 -9.25
CA GLN A 44 -32.22 -11.78 -9.13
C GLN A 44 -31.38 -12.60 -8.14
N ALA A 45 -30.36 -12.02 -7.51
CA ALA A 45 -29.71 -12.67 -6.38
C ALA A 45 -30.63 -12.52 -5.15
N PRO A 46 -31.20 -13.60 -4.60
CA PRO A 46 -31.91 -13.50 -3.32
C PRO A 46 -30.92 -12.95 -2.28
N PRO A 47 -31.34 -12.04 -1.39
CA PRO A 47 -30.49 -11.64 -0.29
C PRO A 47 -30.06 -12.89 0.49
N PRO A 48 -28.82 -12.98 1.00
CA PRO A 48 -28.48 -14.03 1.95
C PRO A 48 -29.48 -13.97 3.11
N PRO A 49 -29.99 -15.12 3.59
CA PRO A 49 -31.05 -15.13 4.59
C PRO A 49 -30.61 -14.31 5.79
N SER A 50 -31.32 -13.21 6.02
CA SER A 50 -31.15 -12.36 7.19
C SER A 50 -31.78 -13.13 8.36
N HIS A 51 -30.96 -13.78 9.19
CA HIS A 51 -31.43 -14.25 10.48
C HIS A 51 -31.70 -13.03 11.37
N HIS A 52 -32.90 -12.46 11.24
CA HIS A 52 -33.49 -11.60 12.26
C HIS A 52 -33.91 -12.51 13.42
N ASN A 53 -33.13 -12.50 14.51
CA ASN A 53 -33.68 -12.83 15.83
C ASN A 53 -33.58 -11.58 16.70
N HIS A 54 -34.67 -10.82 16.70
CA HIS A 54 -34.96 -9.86 17.74
C HIS A 54 -35.49 -10.65 18.93
N HIS A 55 -34.74 -10.78 20.03
CA HIS A 55 -35.33 -11.06 21.35
C HIS A 55 -34.67 -10.21 22.44
N HIS A 56 -35.58 -9.60 23.20
CA HIS A 56 -35.40 -8.66 24.30
C HIS A 56 -34.49 -9.16 25.42
N HIS A 57 -33.86 -8.19 26.10
CA HIS A 57 -33.30 -8.31 27.46
C HIS A 57 -34.18 -9.12 28.43
N GLN A 58 -33.62 -10.17 29.03
CA GLN A 58 -33.64 -10.39 30.49
C GLN A 58 -32.70 -11.53 30.93
N SER A 59 -32.37 -11.48 32.21
CA SER A 59 -31.26 -12.07 32.95
C SER A 59 -31.32 -13.59 33.22
N HIS A 60 -30.15 -14.16 33.57
CA HIS A 60 -29.86 -15.43 34.28
C HIS A 60 -29.38 -16.67 33.48
N SER A 61 -28.09 -16.99 33.74
CA SER A 61 -27.51 -18.27 34.18
C SER A 61 -27.69 -19.60 33.41
N ALA A 62 -26.53 -20.18 33.08
CA ALA A 62 -26.13 -21.60 33.13
C ALA A 62 -26.28 -22.55 31.90
N LEU A 63 -25.11 -23.02 31.43
CA LEU A 63 -24.70 -24.38 31.01
C LEU A 63 -25.43 -25.11 29.85
N HIS A 64 -24.74 -25.27 28.71
CA HIS A 64 -24.12 -26.54 28.27
C HIS A 64 -23.41 -26.41 26.91
N GLN A 65 -22.36 -27.22 26.76
CA GLN A 65 -21.26 -27.21 25.78
C GLN A 65 -21.55 -28.22 24.62
N PRO A 66 -20.58 -28.65 23.77
CA PRO A 66 -20.19 -28.08 22.47
C PRO A 66 -20.42 -29.03 21.27
N ARG A 67 -20.19 -28.56 20.03
CA ARG A 67 -19.85 -29.43 18.89
C ARG A 67 -18.67 -28.86 18.09
N SER A 68 -17.64 -29.69 17.99
CA SER A 68 -16.38 -29.51 17.26
C SER A 68 -16.56 -29.43 15.76
N LEU A 69 -15.66 -28.71 15.07
CA LEU A 69 -15.13 -29.15 13.77
C LEU A 69 -13.63 -28.87 13.68
N HIS A 70 -12.88 -29.97 13.64
CA HIS A 70 -11.62 -30.11 12.93
C HIS A 70 -11.73 -29.54 11.51
N ALA A 71 -10.69 -28.82 11.05
CA ALA A 71 -9.96 -29.09 9.80
C ALA A 71 -9.32 -27.83 9.17
N THR A 72 -8.00 -27.78 9.34
CA THR A 72 -7.02 -27.60 8.24
C THR A 72 -6.74 -26.17 7.74
N LEU A 73 -5.64 -25.64 8.29
CA LEU A 73 -4.71 -24.72 7.64
C LEU A 73 -4.43 -25.14 6.19
N ASN A 74 -4.82 -24.29 5.25
CA ASN A 74 -4.08 -24.13 4.01
C ASN A 74 -4.10 -22.65 3.64
N HIS A 75 -2.93 -22.17 3.25
CA HIS A 75 -2.57 -20.81 2.91
C HIS A 75 -3.60 -20.04 2.08
N SER A 76 -3.56 -18.72 2.27
CA SER A 76 -4.16 -17.64 1.46
C SER A 76 -5.65 -17.38 1.66
N LEU A 77 -6.02 -16.08 1.67
CA LEU A 77 -7.35 -15.43 1.51
C LEU A 77 -7.54 -14.36 2.60
N SER A 78 -7.20 -13.10 2.34
CA SER A 78 -8.16 -12.10 1.79
C SER A 78 -9.49 -12.13 2.54
N ALA A 79 -9.61 -11.32 3.59
CA ALA A 79 -10.89 -10.98 4.20
C ALA A 79 -11.82 -10.41 3.11
N LYS A 80 -12.86 -11.16 2.77
CA LYS A 80 -13.89 -10.77 1.80
C LYS A 80 -14.82 -9.74 2.43
N PHE A 81 -14.46 -8.47 2.34
CA PHE A 81 -15.49 -7.45 2.13
C PHE A 81 -16.01 -7.65 0.70
N ASN A 82 -17.30 -7.94 0.56
CA ASN A 82 -17.99 -8.01 -0.73
C ASN A 82 -18.05 -6.61 -1.35
N THR A 83 -16.92 -6.19 -1.90
CA THR A 83 -16.80 -5.11 -2.88
C THR A 83 -16.28 -5.81 -4.13
N CYS A 84 -17.06 -5.77 -5.21
CA CYS A 84 -16.74 -6.40 -6.49
C CYS A 84 -15.51 -5.72 -7.14
N ASN A 85 -14.30 -6.05 -6.67
CA ASN A 85 -13.04 -5.63 -7.27
C ASN A 85 -12.08 -6.82 -7.38
N THR A 86 -12.23 -7.61 -8.44
CA THR A 86 -11.23 -8.59 -8.87
C THR A 86 -10.45 -8.03 -10.07
N TYR A 87 -9.46 -7.16 -9.81
CA TYR A 87 -8.46 -6.83 -10.82
C TYR A 87 -7.28 -7.81 -10.69
N SER A 88 -7.25 -8.80 -11.59
CA SER A 88 -6.12 -9.72 -11.71
C SER A 88 -4.86 -8.95 -12.12
N ARG A 89 -3.83 -9.07 -11.28
CA ARG A 89 -2.49 -8.53 -11.48
C ARG A 89 -1.82 -9.28 -12.63
N SER A 90 -1.80 -8.69 -13.82
CA SER A 90 -0.96 -9.12 -14.93
C SER A 90 -0.16 -7.93 -15.44
N THR A 91 1.16 -8.06 -15.38
CA THR A 91 2.14 -7.20 -16.02
C THR A 91 1.70 -6.89 -17.45
N ALA A 92 1.48 -5.60 -17.75
CA ALA A 92 1.13 -5.09 -19.08
C ALA A 92 -0.06 -5.79 -19.76
N GLY A 93 -1.26 -5.72 -19.18
CA GLY A 93 -2.48 -6.25 -19.77
C GLY A 93 -3.71 -5.40 -19.41
N SER A 94 -4.55 -5.19 -20.40
CA SER A 94 -5.76 -4.35 -20.44
C SER A 94 -6.63 -4.33 -19.16
N PRO A 95 -7.22 -3.18 -18.76
CA PRO A 95 -8.19 -3.12 -17.67
C PRO A 95 -9.53 -3.64 -18.20
N VAL A 96 -9.63 -4.95 -18.39
CA VAL A 96 -10.90 -5.60 -18.71
C VAL A 96 -11.59 -5.90 -17.38
N SER A 97 -12.80 -5.38 -17.21
CA SER A 97 -13.67 -5.66 -16.06
C SER A 97 -13.80 -7.17 -15.82
N PRO A 98 -13.76 -7.66 -14.56
CA PRO A 98 -13.82 -9.09 -14.27
C PRO A 98 -15.19 -9.74 -14.53
N ASN A 99 -16.20 -8.97 -14.93
CA ASN A 99 -17.59 -9.43 -15.12
C ASN A 99 -18.00 -9.47 -16.61
N LEU A 100 -17.10 -9.94 -17.46
CA LEU A 100 -17.53 -10.49 -18.74
C LEU A 100 -18.04 -11.91 -18.47
N ASP A 101 -19.36 -12.07 -18.56
CA ASP A 101 -20.03 -13.38 -18.49
C ASP A 101 -19.49 -14.25 -19.63
N PHE A 102 -18.69 -15.26 -19.31
CA PHE A 102 -17.90 -15.98 -20.28
C PHE A 102 -18.22 -17.47 -20.31
N ASP A 103 -19.22 -17.84 -21.10
CA ASP A 103 -19.68 -19.20 -21.40
C ASP A 103 -18.70 -20.08 -22.21
N ASN A 104 -17.38 -19.90 -22.13
CA ASN A 104 -16.46 -20.88 -22.74
C ASN A 104 -15.05 -20.88 -22.12
N PRO A 105 -14.62 -21.93 -21.39
CA PRO A 105 -13.34 -21.97 -20.69
C PRO A 105 -12.09 -22.24 -21.54
N GLY A 106 -12.21 -22.39 -22.88
CA GLY A 106 -11.15 -23.02 -23.69
C GLY A 106 -10.52 -22.21 -24.84
N ALA A 107 -10.95 -20.97 -25.11
CA ALA A 107 -10.43 -20.19 -26.23
C ALA A 107 -9.49 -19.07 -25.76
N PRO A 108 -8.26 -18.92 -26.30
CA PRO A 108 -7.47 -17.71 -26.09
C PRO A 108 -8.24 -16.53 -26.70
N ARG A 109 -8.82 -15.69 -25.84
CA ARG A 109 -9.61 -14.56 -26.30
C ARG A 109 -8.67 -13.36 -26.50
N ASN A 110 -8.40 -13.12 -27.77
CA ASN A 110 -7.55 -12.04 -28.23
C ASN A 110 -8.33 -10.72 -28.22
N TYR A 111 -8.20 -9.91 -27.17
CA TYR A 111 -8.86 -8.59 -27.07
C TYR A 111 -7.86 -7.43 -27.17
N TYR A 112 -8.29 -6.32 -27.78
CA TYR A 112 -7.53 -5.08 -27.77
C TYR A 112 -8.45 -3.85 -27.74
N HIS A 113 -7.91 -2.70 -27.36
CA HIS A 113 -8.66 -1.43 -27.33
C HIS A 113 -8.10 -0.42 -28.35
N LEU A 114 -7.02 0.28 -27.98
CA LEU A 114 -6.37 1.27 -28.86
C LEU A 114 -5.14 0.70 -29.59
N VAL A 115 -4.38 -0.16 -28.92
CA VAL A 115 -3.16 -0.77 -29.46
C VAL A 115 -3.34 -2.28 -29.43
N LYS A 116 -3.19 -2.91 -30.60
CA LYS A 116 -3.19 -4.36 -30.72
C LYS A 116 -1.89 -4.92 -30.14
N PRO A 117 -1.92 -5.88 -29.21
CA PRO A 117 -0.72 -6.57 -28.76
C PRO A 117 0.03 -7.12 -29.97
N ILE A 118 1.35 -6.91 -30.01
CA ILE A 118 2.19 -7.50 -31.05
C ILE A 118 2.56 -8.90 -30.55
N ASP A 119 2.25 -9.93 -31.33
CA ASP A 119 2.62 -11.31 -31.00
C ASP A 119 4.14 -11.39 -30.82
N HIS A 120 4.57 -11.76 -29.60
CA HIS A 120 5.98 -11.84 -29.22
C HIS A 120 6.65 -13.15 -29.69
N ASP A 121 5.96 -13.99 -30.47
CA ASP A 121 6.41 -15.32 -30.91
C ASP A 121 7.48 -15.32 -32.02
N SER A 122 8.14 -14.19 -32.27
CA SER A 122 9.34 -14.17 -33.11
C SER A 122 10.59 -13.98 -32.24
N PRO A 123 11.30 -15.08 -31.86
CA PRO A 123 12.48 -15.02 -31.00
C PRO A 123 13.65 -14.20 -31.60
N LEU A 124 13.56 -13.83 -32.89
CA LEU A 124 14.54 -13.02 -33.59
C LEU A 124 14.45 -11.51 -33.29
N ARG A 125 13.43 -11.04 -32.55
CA ARG A 125 13.23 -9.60 -32.27
C ARG A 125 13.14 -9.19 -30.80
N ALA A 126 13.27 -10.13 -29.87
CA ALA A 126 13.26 -9.84 -28.44
C ALA A 126 14.53 -9.10 -27.96
N SER A 127 15.67 -9.35 -28.60
CA SER A 127 16.97 -8.77 -28.19
C SER A 127 17.14 -7.29 -28.57
N GLU A 128 16.39 -6.76 -29.54
CA GLU A 128 16.59 -5.40 -30.08
C GLU A 128 15.83 -4.28 -29.35
N ARG A 129 14.93 -4.58 -28.42
CA ARG A 129 14.01 -3.57 -27.84
C ARG A 129 14.31 -3.16 -26.41
N THR A 130 15.26 -3.77 -25.73
CA THR A 130 15.58 -3.44 -24.33
C THR A 130 16.25 -2.08 -24.14
N HIS A 131 16.73 -1.42 -25.21
CA HIS A 131 17.44 -0.14 -25.11
C HIS A 131 17.10 0.90 -26.19
N LYS A 132 15.94 0.79 -26.87
CA LYS A 132 15.54 1.86 -27.81
C LYS A 132 15.01 3.03 -27.00
N ALA A 133 15.78 4.13 -26.98
CA ALA A 133 15.39 5.40 -26.37
C ALA A 133 13.94 5.74 -26.74
N ILE A 134 13.17 6.20 -25.74
CA ILE A 134 11.78 6.62 -25.95
C ILE A 134 11.76 7.59 -27.14
N PRO A 135 10.98 7.32 -28.21
CA PRO A 135 10.92 8.22 -29.34
C PRO A 135 10.63 9.65 -28.85
N GLU A 136 11.41 10.62 -29.32
CA GLU A 136 11.45 12.01 -28.83
C GLU A 136 10.06 12.67 -28.72
N ILE A 137 9.14 12.26 -29.61
CA ILE A 137 7.72 12.66 -29.60
C ILE A 137 6.98 12.33 -28.29
N PHE A 138 7.36 11.26 -27.59
CA PHE A 138 6.75 10.87 -26.32
C PHE A 138 7.41 11.57 -25.13
N LEU A 139 8.69 11.94 -25.21
CA LEU A 139 9.34 12.73 -24.17
C LEU A 139 8.71 14.11 -24.04
N THR A 140 8.39 14.75 -25.17
CA THR A 140 7.69 16.05 -25.16
C THR A 140 6.31 15.95 -24.50
N ARG A 141 5.57 14.85 -24.74
CA ARG A 141 4.29 14.60 -24.06
C ARG A 141 4.46 14.39 -22.56
N LEU A 142 5.47 13.63 -22.14
CA LEU A 142 5.79 13.44 -20.71
C LEU A 142 6.16 14.77 -20.04
N LEU A 143 6.96 15.61 -20.70
CA LEU A 143 7.31 16.94 -20.22
C LEU A 143 6.09 17.85 -20.11
N SER A 144 5.16 17.79 -21.07
CA SER A 144 3.89 18.53 -21.02
C SER A 144 3.04 18.11 -19.82
N THR A 145 2.88 16.80 -19.58
CA THR A 145 2.15 16.30 -18.41
C THR A 145 2.84 16.71 -17.11
N LYS A 146 4.17 16.55 -17.04
CA LYS A 146 4.99 16.98 -15.89
C LYS A 146 4.80 18.47 -15.61
N GLY A 147 4.87 19.33 -16.64
CA GLY A 147 4.64 20.76 -16.51
C GLY A 147 3.24 21.11 -16.00
N THR A 148 2.22 20.36 -16.42
CA THR A 148 0.83 20.56 -15.97
C THR A 148 0.65 20.25 -14.49
N ILE A 149 1.29 19.18 -13.99
CA ILE A 149 1.16 18.76 -12.58
C ILE A 149 2.21 19.37 -11.65
N GLN A 150 3.19 20.10 -12.18
CA GLN A 150 4.38 20.57 -11.47
C GLN A 150 4.04 21.28 -10.14
N LYS A 151 3.08 22.21 -10.19
CA LYS A 151 2.67 22.98 -9.01
C LYS A 151 2.18 22.08 -7.88
N PHE A 152 1.40 21.04 -8.19
CA PHE A 152 0.88 20.11 -7.18
C PHE A 152 1.99 19.26 -6.55
N VAL A 153 2.99 18.86 -7.35
CA VAL A 153 4.16 18.15 -6.85
C VAL A 153 4.98 19.05 -5.92
N ASP A 154 5.24 20.30 -6.33
CA ASP A 154 6.00 21.26 -5.53
C ASP A 154 5.30 21.61 -4.22
N ASP A 155 3.99 21.86 -4.26
CA ASP A 155 3.21 22.17 -3.07
C ASP A 155 3.13 20.96 -2.11
N CYS A 156 3.03 19.74 -2.65
CA CYS A 156 3.09 18.50 -1.87
C CYS A 156 4.45 18.36 -1.16
N PHE A 157 5.56 18.47 -1.89
CA PHE A 157 6.90 18.33 -1.32
C PHE A 157 7.18 19.43 -0.28
N ARG A 158 6.80 20.67 -0.57
CA ARG A 158 6.94 21.79 0.37
C ARG A 158 6.16 21.56 1.65
N THR A 159 4.95 21.01 1.55
CA THR A 159 4.10 20.70 2.71
C THR A 159 4.71 19.60 3.57
N ILE A 160 5.16 18.50 2.93
CA ILE A 160 5.82 17.38 3.61
C ILE A 160 7.11 17.82 4.31
N LEU A 161 7.89 18.69 3.65
CA LEU A 161 9.20 19.16 4.12
C LEU A 161 9.12 20.50 4.87
N SER A 162 7.97 20.83 5.45
CA SER A 162 7.80 22.04 6.27
C SER A 162 8.05 21.75 7.75
N HIS A 163 8.76 22.66 8.44
CA HIS A 163 9.03 22.60 9.89
C HIS A 163 8.14 23.59 10.67
N ASN A 164 6.88 23.74 10.24
CA ASN A 164 5.95 24.69 10.84
C ASN A 164 5.49 24.23 12.25
N SER A 165 4.72 25.07 12.95
CA SER A 165 4.16 24.78 14.28
C SER A 165 3.21 23.58 14.33
N GLY A 166 2.90 22.95 13.18
CA GLY A 166 2.11 21.72 13.08
C GLY A 166 2.94 20.44 12.98
N LEU A 167 4.27 20.52 13.03
CA LEU A 167 5.13 19.34 13.00
C LEU A 167 4.90 18.48 14.26
N PRO A 168 4.58 17.18 14.13
CA PRO A 168 4.43 16.30 15.28
C PRO A 168 5.68 16.27 16.17
N PRO A 169 5.53 16.40 17.51
CA PRO A 169 6.68 16.39 18.43
C PRO A 169 7.49 15.09 18.32
N ALA A 170 6.85 13.99 17.93
CA ALA A 170 7.49 12.71 17.66
C ALA A 170 8.61 12.78 16.61
N ILE A 171 8.48 13.62 15.58
CA ILE A 171 9.51 13.76 14.53
C ILE A 171 10.76 14.43 15.10
N LYS A 172 10.56 15.53 15.86
CA LYS A 172 11.66 16.22 16.55
C LYS A 172 12.36 15.29 17.53
N TRP A 173 11.59 14.64 18.40
CA TRP A 173 12.12 13.70 19.39
C TRP A 173 12.92 12.56 18.73
N LEU A 174 12.40 11.95 17.65
CA LEU A 174 13.09 10.88 16.91
C LEU A 174 14.39 11.36 16.25
N PHE A 175 14.41 12.58 15.70
CA PHE A 175 15.59 13.13 15.05
C PHE A 175 16.68 13.52 16.05
N ASP A 176 16.28 14.05 17.21
CA ASP A 176 17.21 14.32 18.32
C ASP A 176 17.79 13.00 18.86
N LEU A 177 16.99 11.94 18.97
CA LEU A 177 17.47 10.60 19.33
C LEU A 177 18.57 10.10 18.39
N PHE A 178 18.45 10.33 17.07
CA PHE A 178 19.52 9.99 16.13
C PHE A 178 20.76 10.84 16.30
N ASP A 179 20.60 12.15 16.51
CA ASP A 179 21.72 13.06 16.73
C ASP A 179 22.49 12.68 18.01
N ASP A 180 21.80 12.34 19.09
CA ASP A 180 22.42 11.94 20.36
C ASP A 180 23.04 10.54 20.28
N ALA A 181 22.40 9.59 19.59
CA ALA A 181 22.97 8.28 19.32
C ALA A 181 24.25 8.35 18.47
N ALA A 182 24.34 9.32 17.55
CA ALA A 182 25.53 9.57 16.74
C ALA A 182 26.65 10.19 17.59
N LYS A 183 26.34 11.19 18.42
CA LYS A 183 27.29 11.79 19.38
C LYS A 183 27.86 10.75 20.35
N ALA A 184 27.00 9.91 20.94
CA ALA A 184 27.39 8.88 21.91
C ALA A 184 28.36 7.86 21.31
N ARG A 185 28.30 7.61 20.00
CA ARG A 185 29.19 6.70 19.27
C ARG A 185 30.36 7.41 18.58
N GLY A 186 30.52 8.72 18.76
CA GLY A 186 31.59 9.51 18.14
C GLY A 186 31.50 9.61 16.61
N ILE A 187 30.30 9.49 16.04
CA ILE A 187 30.09 9.62 14.59
C ILE A 187 30.15 11.11 14.23
N THR A 188 31.18 11.50 13.49
CA THR A 188 31.42 12.90 13.09
C THR A 188 30.87 13.24 11.71
N ASP A 189 30.59 12.25 10.88
CA ASP A 189 30.07 12.44 9.53
C ASP A 189 28.56 12.78 9.56
N PRO A 190 28.16 14.01 9.16
CA PRO A 190 26.76 14.42 9.15
C PRO A 190 25.93 13.69 8.08
N GLU A 191 26.54 13.09 7.05
CA GLU A 191 25.82 12.34 6.02
C GLU A 191 25.20 11.05 6.56
N VAL A 192 25.87 10.42 7.53
CA VAL A 192 25.37 9.20 8.19
C VAL A 192 24.06 9.49 8.93
N VAL A 193 24.04 10.56 9.73
CA VAL A 193 22.86 10.94 10.51
C VAL A 193 21.73 11.42 9.60
N THR A 194 22.08 12.17 8.54
CA THR A 194 21.13 12.56 7.49
C THR A 194 20.49 11.33 6.84
N SER A 195 21.29 10.30 6.55
CA SER A 195 20.80 9.03 6.00
C SER A 195 19.87 8.29 6.96
N TRP A 196 20.14 8.29 8.27
CA TRP A 196 19.23 7.72 9.27
C TRP A 196 17.89 8.46 9.32
N LYS A 197 17.91 9.79 9.28
CA LYS A 197 16.70 10.64 9.22
C LYS A 197 15.90 10.39 7.94
N SER A 198 16.56 10.29 6.78
CA SER A 198 15.90 9.96 5.50
C SER A 198 15.29 8.54 5.50
N ASN A 199 16.05 7.55 5.99
CA ASN A 199 15.63 6.15 6.02
C ASN A 199 14.53 5.84 7.05
N SER A 200 14.35 6.69 8.06
CA SER A 200 13.33 6.49 9.11
C SER A 200 11.99 7.11 8.75
N LEU A 201 11.98 8.32 8.17
CA LEU A 201 10.74 9.06 7.93
C LEU A 201 10.43 9.24 6.42
N PRO A 202 11.14 10.06 5.63
CA PRO A 202 10.82 10.27 4.22
C PRO A 202 10.68 8.98 3.40
N LEU A 203 11.62 8.05 3.54
CA LEU A 203 11.68 6.87 2.68
C LEU A 203 10.76 5.73 3.13
N ARG A 204 10.37 5.68 4.40
CA ARG A 204 9.49 4.63 4.95
C ARG A 204 8.04 5.06 5.02
N PHE A 205 7.81 6.31 5.45
CA PHE A 205 6.48 6.86 5.65
C PHE A 205 6.01 7.60 4.38
N TRP A 206 6.69 8.70 4.02
CA TRP A 206 6.19 9.61 2.99
C TRP A 206 6.19 9.02 1.57
N VAL A 207 7.26 8.33 1.15
CA VAL A 207 7.28 7.62 -0.13
C VAL A 207 6.11 6.65 -0.25
N ASN A 208 5.73 5.98 0.86
CA ASN A 208 4.66 5.00 0.87
C ASN A 208 3.29 5.65 0.69
N PHE A 209 3.04 6.79 1.34
CA PHE A 209 1.79 7.55 1.19
C PHE A 209 1.67 8.28 -0.15
N ILE A 210 2.78 8.78 -0.72
CA ILE A 210 2.76 9.34 -2.08
C ILE A 210 2.38 8.26 -3.09
N LYS A 211 2.89 7.04 -2.91
CA LYS A 211 2.60 5.92 -3.81
C LYS A 211 1.20 5.32 -3.60
N ASN A 212 0.71 5.32 -2.37
CA ASN A 212 -0.54 4.67 -1.98
C ASN A 212 -1.50 5.68 -1.32
N PRO A 213 -2.09 6.61 -2.10
CA PRO A 213 -3.08 7.56 -1.59
C PRO A 213 -4.34 6.87 -1.04
N ASP A 214 -4.62 5.65 -1.50
CA ASP A 214 -5.69 4.76 -1.04
C ASP A 214 -5.55 4.33 0.44
N PHE A 215 -4.39 4.56 1.06
CA PHE A 215 -4.22 4.37 2.51
C PHE A 215 -4.83 5.50 3.35
N ILE A 216 -5.03 6.68 2.75
CA ILE A 216 -5.57 7.87 3.44
C ILE A 216 -6.97 8.20 2.91
N LEU A 217 -7.19 7.99 1.61
CA LEU A 217 -8.38 8.42 0.88
C LEU A 217 -9.13 7.21 0.34
N ASP A 218 -10.46 7.24 0.40
CA ASP A 218 -11.30 6.24 -0.26
C ASP A 218 -11.38 6.51 -1.77
N VAL A 219 -10.34 6.11 -2.49
CA VAL A 219 -10.19 6.34 -3.93
C VAL A 219 -9.70 5.11 -4.66
N HIS A 220 -10.24 4.86 -5.85
CA HIS A 220 -9.75 3.79 -6.71
C HIS A 220 -8.49 4.23 -7.48
N LYS A 221 -7.34 3.63 -7.11
CA LYS A 221 -6.07 3.86 -7.81
C LYS A 221 -5.96 2.98 -9.05
N SER A 222 -6.01 3.60 -10.23
CA SER A 222 -5.77 2.90 -11.50
C SER A 222 -4.28 2.56 -11.70
N PRO A 223 -3.92 1.52 -12.49
CA PRO A 223 -2.52 1.19 -12.79
C PRO A 223 -1.72 2.34 -13.44
N THR A 224 -2.38 3.16 -14.25
CA THR A 224 -1.76 4.35 -14.86
C THR A 224 -1.41 5.39 -13.80
N VAL A 225 -2.32 5.63 -12.85
CA VAL A 225 -2.06 6.54 -11.72
C VAL A 225 -0.96 5.99 -10.82
N ASP A 226 -0.97 4.69 -10.51
CA ASP A 226 0.09 4.03 -9.73
C ASP A 226 1.48 4.20 -10.37
N SER A 227 1.55 4.07 -11.70
CA SER A 227 2.78 4.30 -12.45
C SER A 227 3.25 5.76 -12.37
N CYS A 228 2.32 6.73 -12.48
CA CYS A 228 2.65 8.15 -12.37
C CYS A 228 3.10 8.53 -10.95
N LEU A 229 2.40 8.05 -9.93
CA LEU A 229 2.76 8.28 -8.52
C LEU A 229 4.11 7.63 -8.18
N SER A 230 4.43 6.49 -8.76
CA SER A 230 5.75 5.86 -8.59
C SER A 230 6.89 6.73 -9.12
N VAL A 231 6.69 7.46 -10.23
CA VAL A 231 7.67 8.42 -10.76
C VAL A 231 7.87 9.60 -9.78
N ILE A 232 6.77 10.13 -9.22
CA ILE A 232 6.82 11.23 -8.24
C ILE A 232 7.49 10.77 -6.94
N ALA A 233 7.11 9.59 -6.43
CA ALA A 233 7.68 9.00 -5.23
C ALA A 233 9.19 8.72 -5.39
N GLN A 234 9.62 8.24 -6.56
CA GLN A 234 11.04 8.07 -6.86
C GLN A 234 11.78 9.42 -6.88
N THR A 235 11.16 10.46 -7.42
CA THR A 235 11.74 11.82 -7.41
C THR A 235 11.91 12.35 -5.98
N PHE A 236 10.92 12.12 -5.11
CA PHE A 236 11.02 12.45 -3.69
C PHE A 236 12.14 11.65 -3.00
N MET A 237 12.24 10.35 -3.27
CA MET A 237 13.33 9.50 -2.76
C MET A 237 14.71 10.01 -3.19
N ASP A 238 14.88 10.34 -4.47
CA ASP A 238 16.14 10.84 -5.03
C ASP A 238 16.54 12.20 -4.43
N SER A 239 15.56 13.00 -3.98
CA SER A 239 15.80 14.27 -3.28
C SER A 239 16.33 14.09 -1.85
N CYS A 240 16.12 12.92 -1.24
CA CYS A 240 16.68 12.58 0.07
C CYS A 240 18.10 11.99 -0.02
N SER A 241 18.57 11.62 -1.22
CA SER A 241 19.92 11.09 -1.40
C SER A 241 20.98 12.20 -1.38
N THR A 242 22.10 11.95 -0.68
CA THR A 242 23.31 12.79 -0.73
C THR A 242 24.11 12.62 -2.02
N SER A 243 23.87 11.54 -2.78
CA SER A 243 24.59 11.26 -4.02
C SER A 243 24.06 12.09 -5.20
N GLU A 244 24.97 12.77 -5.89
CA GLU A 244 24.66 13.40 -7.17
C GLU A 244 24.85 12.42 -8.32
N HIS A 245 23.75 12.07 -9.00
CA HIS A 245 23.80 11.27 -10.22
C HIS A 245 24.13 12.15 -11.42
N ARG A 246 25.20 11.83 -12.14
CA ARG A 246 25.47 12.41 -13.46
C ARG A 246 24.48 11.84 -14.46
N LEU A 247 23.58 12.69 -14.96
CA LEU A 247 22.58 12.29 -15.93
C LEU A 247 23.17 12.29 -17.34
N GLY A 248 22.90 11.22 -18.08
CA GLY A 248 23.35 11.01 -19.45
C GLY A 248 22.23 10.44 -20.32
N LYS A 249 22.54 10.10 -21.58
CA LYS A 249 21.56 9.59 -22.55
C LYS A 249 20.92 8.27 -22.13
N ASP A 250 21.62 7.48 -21.32
CA ASP A 250 21.16 6.19 -20.80
C ASP A 250 20.47 6.30 -19.43
N SER A 251 20.30 7.53 -18.91
CA SER A 251 19.60 7.73 -17.64
C SER A 251 18.11 7.44 -17.78
N PRO A 252 17.49 6.81 -16.76
CA PRO A 252 16.05 6.56 -16.74
C PRO A 252 15.23 7.83 -16.98
N SER A 253 14.16 7.73 -17.77
CA SER A 253 13.33 8.88 -18.15
C SER A 253 12.75 9.64 -16.96
N ASN A 254 12.38 8.95 -15.89
CA ASN A 254 11.92 9.57 -14.64
C ASN A 254 12.99 10.49 -14.02
N LYS A 255 14.27 10.12 -14.06
CA LYS A 255 15.37 10.96 -13.58
C LYS A 255 15.61 12.17 -14.49
N LEU A 256 15.46 11.99 -15.81
CA LEU A 256 15.59 13.08 -16.77
C LEU A 256 14.45 14.11 -16.64
N LEU A 257 13.23 13.67 -16.33
CA LEU A 257 12.05 14.54 -16.20
C LEU A 257 12.19 15.60 -15.09
N PHE A 258 12.76 15.22 -13.94
CA PHE A 258 12.92 16.09 -12.77
C PHE A 258 14.37 16.56 -12.52
N ALA A 259 15.25 16.35 -13.50
CA ALA A 259 16.67 16.68 -13.41
C ALA A 259 16.94 18.13 -12.99
N LYS A 260 16.18 19.08 -13.57
CA LYS A 260 16.34 20.51 -13.32
C LYS A 260 15.82 20.94 -11.95
N ASP A 261 14.83 20.23 -11.42
CA ASP A 261 14.17 20.56 -10.14
C ASP A 261 14.90 19.91 -8.94
N MET A 262 15.67 18.84 -9.20
CA MET A 262 16.36 18.06 -8.17
C MET A 262 17.23 18.88 -7.20
N PRO A 263 18.06 19.86 -7.66
CA PRO A 263 18.84 20.69 -6.72
C PRO A 263 17.96 21.48 -5.75
N HIS A 264 16.80 21.96 -6.22
CA HIS A 264 15.83 22.68 -5.39
C HIS A 264 15.18 21.75 -4.36
N TYR A 265 14.77 20.55 -4.74
CA TYR A 265 14.21 19.56 -3.79
C TYR A 265 15.23 19.14 -2.74
N ARG A 266 16.50 18.89 -3.12
CA ARG A 266 17.57 18.60 -2.16
C ARG A 266 17.81 19.74 -1.19
N ALA A 267 17.72 20.99 -1.65
CA ALA A 267 17.83 22.16 -0.78
C ALA A 267 16.68 22.23 0.24
N GLN A 268 15.45 21.88 -0.17
CA GLN A 268 14.31 21.79 0.75
C GLN A 268 14.52 20.70 1.82
N VAL A 269 14.99 19.51 1.44
CA VAL A 269 15.29 18.42 2.40
C VAL A 269 16.35 18.85 3.41
N ARG A 270 17.44 19.49 2.95
CA ARG A 270 18.47 20.03 3.86
C ARG A 270 17.90 21.09 4.80
N GLY A 271 17.11 22.02 4.27
CA GLY A 271 16.45 23.05 5.08
C GLY A 271 15.47 22.47 6.11
N PHE A 272 14.77 21.40 5.77
CA PHE A 272 13.89 20.68 6.69
C PHE A 272 14.66 20.06 7.88
N TYR A 273 15.75 19.35 7.60
CA TYR A 273 16.58 18.76 8.66
C TYR A 273 17.26 19.80 9.54
N GLN A 274 17.73 20.90 8.95
CA GLN A 274 18.28 22.01 9.71
C GLN A 274 17.21 22.68 10.57
N GLY A 275 16.03 22.96 9.99
CA GLY A 275 14.92 23.56 10.72
C GLY A 275 14.50 22.72 11.94
N ILE A 276 14.38 21.39 11.79
CA ILE A 276 14.07 20.50 12.92
C ILE A 276 15.18 20.51 13.97
N ARG A 277 16.44 20.52 13.55
CA ARG A 277 17.57 20.58 14.48
C ARG A 277 17.51 21.85 15.36
N ASP A 278 17.13 22.96 14.76
CA ASP A 278 17.07 24.28 15.42
C ASP A 278 15.79 24.46 16.28
N MET A 279 14.80 23.56 16.17
CA MET A 279 13.62 23.56 17.05
C MET A 279 13.99 23.26 18.50
N GLN A 280 13.16 23.75 19.42
CA GLN A 280 13.26 23.42 20.85
C GLN A 280 13.19 21.90 21.05
N VAL A 281 14.04 21.40 21.95
CA VAL A 281 14.07 19.99 22.33
C VAL A 281 12.74 19.62 23.01
N VAL A 282 12.18 18.50 22.61
CA VAL A 282 10.96 17.93 23.22
C VAL A 282 11.38 17.13 24.44
N THR A 283 10.83 17.46 25.61
CA THR A 283 11.16 16.73 26.84
C THR A 283 10.46 15.37 26.87
N ASP A 284 11.03 14.40 27.60
CA ASP A 284 10.40 13.08 27.77
C ASP A 284 9.03 13.18 28.43
N HIS A 285 8.82 14.17 29.31
CA HIS A 285 7.52 14.44 29.91
C HIS A 285 6.49 14.88 28.87
N ASP A 286 6.85 15.84 28.01
CA ASP A 286 5.97 16.33 26.95
C ASP A 286 5.64 15.22 25.94
N MET A 287 6.64 14.41 25.58
CA MET A 287 6.45 13.29 24.66
C MET A 287 5.56 12.20 25.28
N ALA A 288 5.76 11.85 26.55
CA ALA A 288 4.92 10.89 27.26
C ALA A 288 3.47 11.39 27.37
N SER A 289 3.27 12.68 27.68
CA SER A 289 1.95 13.31 27.70
C SER A 289 1.26 13.23 26.33
N HIS A 290 1.97 13.54 25.25
CA HIS A 290 1.44 13.46 23.89
C HIS A 290 1.07 12.02 23.50
N LEU A 291 1.93 11.03 23.78
CA LEU A 291 1.64 9.61 23.51
C LEU A 291 0.47 9.07 24.34
N HIS A 292 0.31 9.54 25.57
CA HIS A 292 -0.83 9.17 26.41
C HIS A 292 -2.15 9.73 25.85
N GLN A 293 -2.16 11.00 25.43
CA GLN A 293 -3.33 11.60 24.77
C GLN A 293 -3.71 10.85 23.48
N LEU A 294 -2.72 10.48 22.65
CA LEU A 294 -2.97 9.66 21.46
C LEU A 294 -3.56 8.30 21.80
N SER A 295 -3.03 7.64 22.85
CA SER A 295 -3.52 6.33 23.31
C SER A 295 -4.98 6.39 23.77
N LEU A 296 -5.37 7.46 24.48
CA LEU A 296 -6.77 7.70 24.86
C LEU A 296 -7.66 7.97 23.65
N SER A 297 -7.18 8.74 22.66
CA SER A 297 -7.96 9.10 21.48
C SER A 297 -8.28 7.91 20.56
N HIS A 298 -7.48 6.84 20.64
CA HIS A 298 -7.64 5.63 19.82
C HIS A 298 -8.09 4.41 20.62
N LEU A 299 -8.49 4.60 21.88
CA LEU A 299 -8.95 3.50 22.73
C LEU A 299 -10.22 2.87 22.12
N GLY A 300 -10.19 1.55 21.92
CA GLY A 300 -11.32 0.81 21.34
C GLY A 300 -11.42 0.86 19.81
N HIS A 301 -10.51 1.53 19.11
CA HIS A 301 -10.47 1.52 17.63
C HIS A 301 -9.85 0.25 17.05
N ILE A 302 -9.05 -0.47 17.85
CA ILE A 302 -8.34 -1.69 17.45
C ILE A 302 -8.70 -2.79 18.44
N ASP A 303 -9.13 -3.95 17.93
CA ASP A 303 -9.35 -5.14 18.75
C ASP A 303 -7.99 -5.78 19.07
N THR A 304 -7.61 -5.74 20.34
CA THR A 304 -6.33 -6.25 20.82
C THR A 304 -6.32 -7.77 20.96
N VAL A 305 -7.50 -8.41 21.11
CA VAL A 305 -7.56 -9.85 21.39
C VAL A 305 -7.09 -10.68 20.19
N PRO A 306 -7.58 -10.45 18.94
CA PRO A 306 -7.08 -11.15 17.77
C PRO A 306 -5.59 -10.88 17.50
N ALA A 307 -5.13 -9.64 17.73
CA ALA A 307 -3.71 -9.31 17.57
C ALA A 307 -2.83 -10.10 18.54
N LEU A 308 -3.26 -10.27 19.79
CA LEU A 308 -2.56 -11.09 20.78
C LEU A 308 -2.59 -12.58 20.42
N GLN A 309 -3.73 -13.09 19.94
CA GLN A 309 -3.86 -14.48 19.49
C GLN A 309 -2.93 -14.76 18.31
N GLU A 310 -2.87 -13.88 17.32
CA GLU A 310 -1.98 -14.01 16.18
C GLU A 310 -0.51 -13.95 16.62
N LEU A 311 -0.17 -12.99 17.50
CA LEU A 311 1.19 -12.87 18.05
C LEU A 311 1.62 -14.15 18.76
N PHE A 312 0.75 -14.69 19.62
CA PHE A 312 1.05 -15.88 20.41
C PHE A 312 1.10 -17.15 19.54
N HIS A 313 0.03 -17.45 18.80
CA HIS A 313 -0.05 -18.71 18.05
C HIS A 313 0.90 -18.74 16.85
N THR A 314 1.14 -17.60 16.18
CA THR A 314 1.98 -17.57 14.98
C THR A 314 3.45 -17.44 15.31
N TYR A 315 3.82 -16.55 16.23
CA TYR A 315 5.22 -16.24 16.50
C TYR A 315 5.74 -16.91 17.77
N VAL A 316 5.03 -16.75 18.90
CA VAL A 316 5.52 -17.28 20.17
C VAL A 316 5.61 -18.80 20.16
N LEU A 317 4.58 -19.51 19.67
CA LEU A 317 4.61 -20.98 19.60
C LEU A 317 5.65 -21.49 18.60
N SER A 318 5.80 -20.83 17.45
CA SER A 318 6.75 -21.23 16.41
C SER A 318 8.21 -21.12 16.85
N TYR A 319 8.50 -20.17 17.74
CA TYR A 319 9.85 -19.89 18.24
C TYR A 319 9.99 -20.11 19.75
N TYR A 320 9.09 -20.91 20.33
CA TYR A 320 8.98 -21.11 21.77
C TYR A 320 10.31 -21.49 22.45
N PRO A 321 11.04 -22.53 21.99
CA PRO A 321 12.27 -22.92 22.68
C PRO A 321 13.36 -21.84 22.59
N GLN A 322 13.50 -21.17 21.44
CA GLN A 322 14.50 -20.10 21.28
C GLN A 322 14.19 -18.89 22.18
N ILE A 323 12.92 -18.54 22.33
CA ILE A 323 12.48 -17.46 23.22
C ILE A 323 12.78 -17.84 24.68
N LEU A 324 12.43 -19.06 25.10
CA LEU A 324 12.71 -19.55 26.46
C LEU A 324 14.19 -19.53 26.80
N ASP A 325 15.03 -20.05 25.91
CA ASP A 325 16.48 -20.06 26.10
C ASP A 325 17.02 -18.65 26.27
N THR A 326 16.59 -17.71 25.42
CA THR A 326 17.00 -16.31 25.50
C THR A 326 16.58 -15.66 26.83
N LEU A 327 15.35 -15.90 27.27
CA LEU A 327 14.84 -15.41 28.56
C LEU A 327 15.58 -16.02 29.77
N ALA A 328 16.07 -17.25 29.64
CA ALA A 328 16.85 -17.92 30.68
C ALA A 328 18.33 -17.45 30.71
N MET A 329 18.89 -17.03 29.56
CA MET A 329 20.26 -16.53 29.50
C MET A 329 20.40 -15.12 30.08
N ASP A 330 19.41 -14.25 29.88
CA ASP A 330 19.45 -12.85 30.33
C ASP A 330 19.26 -12.73 31.86
N PRO A 331 20.22 -12.11 32.61
CA PRO A 331 20.10 -11.90 34.05
C PRO A 331 18.89 -11.06 34.51
N GLU A 332 18.51 -10.03 33.74
CA GLU A 332 17.38 -9.15 34.07
C GLU A 332 16.06 -9.91 33.89
N CYS A 333 15.94 -10.66 32.79
CA CYS A 333 14.78 -11.50 32.51
C CYS A 333 14.59 -12.60 33.57
N ARG A 334 15.69 -13.21 34.05
CA ARG A 334 15.67 -14.17 35.16
C ARG A 334 15.19 -13.53 36.45
N SER A 335 15.67 -12.33 36.79
CA SER A 335 15.23 -11.62 38.00
C SER A 335 13.71 -11.34 37.98
N LEU A 336 13.15 -11.08 36.80
CA LEU A 336 11.73 -10.81 36.58
C LEU A 336 10.89 -12.08 36.34
N HIS A 337 11.53 -13.27 36.35
CA HIS A 337 10.91 -14.58 36.14
C HIS A 337 10.09 -14.66 34.83
N LEU A 338 10.58 -14.03 33.75
CA LEU A 338 9.81 -13.90 32.51
C LEU A 338 9.60 -15.23 31.77
N ALA A 339 10.57 -16.14 31.80
CA ALA A 339 10.44 -17.49 31.24
C ALA A 339 9.25 -18.24 31.86
N HIS A 340 9.17 -18.25 33.19
CA HIS A 340 8.06 -18.88 33.91
C HIS A 340 6.71 -18.20 33.64
N LYS A 341 6.67 -16.87 33.50
CA LYS A 341 5.44 -16.16 33.11
C LYS A 341 4.96 -16.58 31.72
N LEU A 342 5.89 -16.81 30.78
CA LEU A 342 5.55 -17.29 29.44
C LEU A 342 4.99 -18.72 29.48
N ASP A 343 5.59 -19.61 30.28
CA ASP A 343 5.06 -20.97 30.51
C ASP A 343 3.63 -20.93 31.09
N ILE A 344 3.36 -20.05 32.06
CA ILE A 344 2.00 -19.88 32.62
C ILE A 344 1.01 -19.49 31.53
N VAL A 345 1.38 -18.55 30.65
CA VAL A 345 0.51 -18.13 29.54
C VAL A 345 0.27 -19.29 28.57
N LEU A 346 1.30 -20.09 28.28
CA LEU A 346 1.15 -21.29 27.45
C LEU A 346 0.20 -22.32 28.06
N CYS A 347 0.38 -22.66 29.34
CA CYS A 347 -0.51 -23.60 30.04
C CYS A 347 -1.95 -23.08 30.05
N SER A 348 -2.16 -21.80 30.37
CA SER A 348 -3.49 -21.19 30.44
C SER A 348 -4.22 -21.21 29.09
N LEU A 349 -3.48 -21.11 27.98
CA LEU A 349 -4.04 -21.13 26.62
C LEU A 349 -4.22 -22.56 26.07
N GLN A 350 -3.50 -23.55 26.61
CA GLN A 350 -3.68 -24.97 26.29
C GLN A 350 -4.85 -25.62 27.06
N GLU A 351 -5.28 -25.00 28.16
CA GLU A 351 -6.35 -25.49 29.03
C GLU A 351 -7.78 -25.10 28.58
N GLU A 352 -7.97 -24.49 27.41
CA GLU A 352 -9.30 -24.40 26.77
C GLU A 352 -9.77 -25.81 26.31
N PRO A 353 -11.01 -26.23 26.63
CA PRO A 353 -11.28 -27.56 27.15
C PRO A 353 -11.47 -28.63 26.07
N THR A 354 -10.49 -29.51 25.91
CA THR A 354 -10.80 -30.91 25.60
C THR A 354 -11.20 -31.62 26.90
N SER A 355 -12.51 -31.72 27.11
CA SER A 355 -13.17 -32.78 27.89
C SER A 355 -12.76 -32.95 29.35
N MET A 356 -13.57 -32.40 30.27
CA MET A 356 -13.88 -33.07 31.54
C MET A 356 -15.37 -32.87 31.87
N CYS A 357 -16.15 -33.94 31.63
CA CYS A 357 -17.56 -34.23 31.93
C CYS A 357 -18.65 -33.70 31.00
#